data_AF-A0A7S0AXG4-F1
#
_entry.id   AF-A0A7S0AXG4-F1
#
_cell.length_a   1.000
_cell.length_b   1.000
_cell.length_c   1.000
_cell.angle_alpha   90.00
_cell.angle_beta   90.00
_cell.angle_gamma   90.00
#
_symmetry.space_group_name_H-M   'P 1'
#
loop_
_entity.id
_entity.type
_entity.pdbx_description
1 polymer ?
#
loop_
_entity_poly.entity_id
_entity_poly.type
_entity_poly.pdbx_seq_one_letter_code
_entity_poly.pdbx_strand_id
1 'polypeptide(L)'
;VLAAIWMLELSYWSVARAMTAEKRTARSHKLARACLSTVCDAVCELDQELAIVAPCPQLSSMLLRGHVHGLAGMPFVHFAATEEDGRRFEDHLQNQPTQVQTRAGIL
;
A
#
# COMPACT_ATOMS: atom_id res chain seq x y z
N VAL A 1 -22.67 -2.09 -38.51
CA VAL A 1 -23.61 -2.05 -37.35
C VAL A 1 -23.33 -3.16 -36.35
N LEU A 2 -23.35 -4.44 -36.74
CA LEU A 2 -23.08 -5.56 -35.81
C LEU A 2 -21.70 -5.48 -35.12
N ALA A 3 -20.63 -5.13 -35.84
CA ALA A 3 -19.30 -4.95 -35.23
C ALA A 3 -19.24 -3.83 -34.17
N ALA A 4 -20.04 -2.77 -34.34
CA ALA A 4 -20.12 -1.67 -33.37
C ALA A 4 -20.87 -2.09 -32.11
N ILE A 5 -21.93 -2.91 -32.25
CA ILE A 5 -22.66 -3.50 -31.13
C ILE A 5 -21.75 -4.43 -30.32
N TRP A 6 -21.00 -5.31 -31.00
CA TRP A 6 -20.02 -6.19 -30.36
C TRP A 6 -18.92 -5.42 -29.64
N MET A 7 -18.37 -4.36 -30.24
CA MET A 7 -17.37 -3.52 -29.58
C MET A 7 -17.91 -2.82 -28.33
N LEU A 8 -19.16 -2.38 -28.34
CA LEU A 8 -19.82 -1.75 -27.19
C LEU A 8 -20.04 -2.75 -26.05
N GLU A 9 -20.42 -3.98 -26.38
CA GLU A 9 -20.62 -5.04 -25.40
C GLU A 9 -19.29 -5.48 -24.78
N LEU A 10 -18.25 -5.64 -25.59
CA LEU A 10 -16.89 -5.93 -25.14
C LEU A 10 -16.32 -4.83 -24.23
N SER A 11 -16.59 -3.56 -24.51
CA SER A 11 -16.14 -2.45 -23.65
C SER A 11 -16.89 -2.39 -22.33
N TYR A 12 -18.19 -2.70 -22.31
CA TYR A 12 -18.96 -2.79 -21.08
C TYR A 12 -18.43 -3.90 -20.15
N TRP A 13 -18.16 -5.08 -20.72
CA TRP A 13 -17.59 -6.21 -19.98
C TRP A 13 -16.17 -5.94 -19.48
N SER A 14 -15.34 -5.23 -20.24
CA SER A 14 -13.98 -4.90 -19.81
C SER A 14 -13.97 -3.93 -18.63
N VAL A 15 -14.83 -2.90 -18.64
CA VAL A 15 -14.99 -1.96 -17.54
C VAL A 15 -15.56 -2.64 -16.29
N ALA A 16 -16.58 -3.49 -16.43
CA ALA A 16 -17.14 -4.25 -15.31
C ALA A 16 -16.10 -5.19 -14.68
N ARG A 17 -15.24 -5.81 -15.50
CA ARG A 17 -14.10 -6.62 -15.01
C ARG A 17 -13.04 -5.78 -14.32
N ALA A 18 -12.70 -4.60 -14.85
CA ALA A 18 -11.75 -3.69 -14.20
C ALA A 18 -12.24 -3.27 -12.80
N MET A 19 -13.51 -2.88 -12.67
CA MET A 19 -14.10 -2.50 -11.37
C MET A 19 -14.12 -3.64 -10.36
N THR A 20 -14.33 -4.89 -10.80
CA THR A 20 -14.31 -6.05 -9.89
C THR A 20 -12.90 -6.44 -9.47
N ALA A 21 -11.90 -6.25 -10.34
CA ALA A 21 -10.49 -6.46 -10.01
C ALA A 21 -10.00 -5.43 -8.97
N GLU A 22 -10.34 -4.16 -9.15
CA GLU A 22 -9.98 -3.08 -8.20
C GLU A 22 -10.62 -3.29 -6.82
N LYS A 23 -11.88 -3.74 -6.77
CA LYS A 23 -12.53 -4.09 -5.50
C LYS A 23 -11.84 -5.25 -4.78
N ARG A 24 -11.28 -6.21 -5.53
CA ARG A 24 -10.55 -7.35 -4.94
C ARG A 24 -9.23 -6.89 -4.31
N THR A 25 -8.46 -6.05 -5.00
CA THR A 25 -7.19 -5.52 -4.46
C THR A 25 -7.42 -4.61 -3.26
N ALA A 26 -8.45 -3.76 -3.31
CA ALA A 26 -8.83 -2.93 -2.16
C ALA A 26 -9.25 -3.77 -0.95
N ARG A 27 -9.97 -4.88 -1.16
CA ARG A 27 -10.39 -5.78 -0.09
C ARG A 27 -9.20 -6.54 0.51
N SER A 28 -8.28 -7.06 -0.32
CA SER A 28 -7.08 -7.72 0.19
C SER A 28 -6.20 -6.75 0.97
N HIS A 29 -6.05 -5.52 0.49
CA HIS A 29 -5.30 -4.48 1.19
C HIS A 29 -5.89 -4.17 2.57
N LYS A 30 -7.22 -4.00 2.65
CA LYS A 30 -7.92 -3.78 3.93
C LYS A 30 -7.74 -4.94 4.91
N LEU A 31 -7.83 -6.18 4.44
CA LEU A 31 -7.64 -7.36 5.28
C LEU A 31 -6.19 -7.48 5.77
N ALA A 32 -5.21 -7.27 4.89
CA ALA A 32 -3.80 -7.25 5.27
C ALA A 32 -3.52 -6.17 6.32
N ARG A 33 -4.03 -4.96 6.11
CA ARG A 33 -3.91 -3.85 7.08
C ARG A 33 -4.57 -4.20 8.42
N ALA A 34 -5.76 -4.82 8.41
CA ALA A 34 -6.43 -5.24 9.63
C ALA A 34 -5.61 -6.29 10.39
N CYS A 35 -5.09 -7.31 9.71
CA CYS A 35 -4.23 -8.31 10.31
C CYS A 35 -2.95 -7.68 10.89
N LEU A 36 -2.26 -6.82 10.14
CA LEU A 36 -1.07 -6.12 10.63
C LEU A 36 -1.40 -5.24 11.84
N SER A 37 -2.54 -4.57 11.86
CA SER A 37 -2.96 -3.75 13.00
C SER A 37 -3.26 -4.54 14.29
N THR A 38 -3.41 -5.87 14.21
CA THR A 38 -3.55 -6.71 15.42
C THR A 38 -2.21 -7.06 16.07
N VAL A 39 -1.10 -6.95 15.34
CA VAL A 39 0.24 -7.37 15.81
C VAL A 39 1.26 -6.24 15.83
N CYS A 40 0.98 -5.13 15.15
CA CYS A 40 1.84 -3.96 15.08
C CYS A 40 1.18 -2.76 15.79
N ASP A 41 1.98 -1.98 16.52
CA ASP A 41 1.51 -0.76 17.20
C ASP A 41 1.11 0.35 16.21
N ALA A 42 1.77 0.40 15.05
CA ALA A 42 1.45 1.31 13.96
C ALA A 42 1.72 0.68 12.59
N VAL A 43 0.88 1.02 11.60
CA VAL A 43 1.02 0.60 10.21
C VAL A 43 0.90 1.81 9.28
N CYS A 44 2.00 2.18 8.64
CA CYS A 44 2.07 3.27 7.65
C CYS A 44 2.19 2.73 6.22
N GLU A 45 1.72 3.53 5.27
CA GLU A 45 1.87 3.28 3.83
C GLU A 45 2.95 4.21 3.31
N LEU A 46 3.88 3.68 2.52
CA LEU A 46 5.00 4.42 1.95
C LEU A 46 4.90 4.44 0.41
N ASP A 47 5.38 5.50 -0.22
CA ASP A 47 5.59 5.56 -1.68
C ASP A 47 6.94 4.94 -2.09
N GLN A 48 7.29 5.12 -3.36
CA GLN A 48 8.53 4.61 -3.95
C GLN A 48 9.76 5.34 -3.38
N GLU A 49 9.56 6.54 -2.88
CA GLU A 49 10.54 7.42 -2.24
C GLU A 49 10.59 7.22 -0.71
N LEU A 50 9.89 6.20 -0.19
CA LEU A 50 9.81 5.87 1.24
C LEU A 50 9.19 6.99 2.10
N ALA A 51 8.38 7.86 1.51
CA ALA A 51 7.62 8.88 2.19
C ALA A 51 6.21 8.38 2.54
N ILE A 52 5.68 8.87 3.66
CA ILE A 52 4.38 8.44 4.17
C ILE A 52 3.26 9.00 3.28
N VAL A 53 2.47 8.15 2.64
CA VAL A 53 1.44 8.61 1.68
C VAL A 53 0.08 8.88 2.31
N ALA A 54 -0.21 8.26 3.46
CA ALA A 54 -1.51 8.32 4.10
C ALA A 54 -1.39 8.72 5.58
N PRO A 55 -2.41 9.38 6.17
CA PRO A 55 -2.42 9.68 7.60
C PRO A 55 -2.22 8.40 8.44
N CYS A 56 -1.20 8.41 9.30
CA CYS A 56 -0.94 7.34 10.26
C CYS A 56 -1.08 7.87 11.69
N PRO A 57 -2.31 7.92 12.26
CA PRO A 57 -2.55 8.51 13.57
C PRO A 57 -1.83 7.75 14.69
N GLN A 58 -1.70 6.42 14.56
CA GLN A 58 -0.96 5.58 15.52
C GLN A 58 0.51 5.99 15.60
N LEU A 59 1.18 6.13 14.45
CA LEU A 59 2.57 6.59 14.38
C LEU A 59 2.71 8.02 14.90
N SER A 60 1.77 8.91 14.57
CA SER A 60 1.77 10.30 15.08
C SER A 60 1.73 10.33 16.61
N SER A 61 0.86 9.53 17.21
CA SER A 61 0.76 9.38 18.66
C SER A 61 2.04 8.78 19.27
N MET A 62 2.62 7.74 18.65
CA MET A 62 3.89 7.15 19.11
C MET A 62 5.05 8.16 19.08
N LEU A 63 5.07 9.03 18.06
CA LEU A 63 6.08 10.08 17.91
C LEU A 63 5.79 11.32 18.76
N LEU A 64 4.72 11.30 19.56
CA LEU A 64 4.26 12.44 20.37
C LEU A 64 4.02 13.71 19.54
N ARG A 65 3.72 13.54 18.25
CA ARG A 65 3.32 14.62 17.33
C ARG A 65 1.80 14.65 17.36
N GLY A 66 1.21 15.67 17.99
CA GLY A 66 -0.25 15.81 18.09
C GLY A 66 -0.95 15.76 16.73
N HIS A 67 -2.28 15.58 16.72
CA HIS A 67 -3.07 15.39 15.49
C HIS A 67 -3.00 16.53 14.45
N VAL A 68 -2.44 17.68 14.81
CA VAL A 68 -2.33 18.86 13.94
C VAL A 68 -1.19 18.72 12.92
N HIS A 69 -0.17 17.91 13.20
CA HIS A 69 0.97 17.71 12.31
C HIS A 69 0.84 16.37 11.58
N GLY A 70 0.19 16.39 10.42
CA GLY A 70 0.11 15.22 9.55
C GLY A 70 1.52 14.75 9.15
N LEU A 71 1.77 13.44 9.25
CA LEU A 71 3.03 12.82 8.82
C LEU A 71 3.08 12.58 7.31
N ALA A 72 1.97 12.78 6.60
CA ALA A 72 1.87 12.54 5.17
C ALA A 72 2.84 13.46 4.40
N GLY A 73 3.56 12.88 3.44
CA GLY A 73 4.61 13.53 2.65
C GLY A 73 5.97 13.58 3.33
N MET A 74 6.11 13.16 4.61
CA MET A 74 7.42 13.11 5.27
C MET A 74 8.15 11.80 4.95
N PRO A 75 9.47 11.85 4.66
CA PRO A 75 10.30 10.65 4.56
C PRO A 75 10.25 9.84 5.85
N PHE A 76 10.02 8.53 5.77
CA PHE A 76 9.92 7.67 6.96
C PHE A 76 11.22 7.65 7.78
N VAL A 77 12.37 7.71 7.08
CA VAL A 77 13.70 7.71 7.69
C VAL A 77 13.96 8.89 8.63
N HIS A 78 13.21 10.00 8.51
CA HIS A 78 13.29 11.11 9.46
C HIS A 78 12.80 10.76 10.87
N PHE A 79 12.10 9.62 11.02
CA PHE A 79 11.62 9.12 12.29
C PHE A 79 12.49 8.00 12.87
N ALA A 80 13.56 7.62 12.18
CA ALA A 80 14.54 6.69 12.72
C ALA A 80 15.26 7.32 13.93
N ALA A 81 15.53 6.50 14.96
CA ALA A 81 16.21 6.98 16.16
C ALA A 81 17.64 7.43 15.88
N THR A 82 18.29 6.79 14.90
CA THR A 82 19.66 7.08 14.47
C THR A 82 19.76 7.04 12.94
N GLU A 83 20.79 7.70 12.38
CA GLU A 83 21.08 7.66 10.94
C GLU A 83 21.42 6.24 10.46
N GLU A 84 22.09 5.47 11.32
CA GLU A 84 22.41 4.05 11.08
C GLU A 84 21.15 3.19 10.92
N ASP A 85 20.13 3.40 11.75
CA ASP A 85 18.85 2.69 11.63
C ASP A 85 18.13 3.04 10.33
N GLY A 86 18.19 4.31 9.92
CA GLY A 86 17.67 4.78 8.63
C GLY A 86 18.34 4.06 7.45
N ARG A 87 19.68 3.99 7.44
CA ARG A 87 20.43 3.26 6.41
C ARG A 87 20.10 1.78 6.38
N ARG A 88 20.03 1.13 7.54
CA ARG A 88 19.66 -0.29 7.63
C ARG A 88 18.27 -0.55 7.07
N PHE A 89 17.32 0.35 7.30
CA PHE A 89 15.98 0.26 6.75
C PHE A 89 16.00 0.36 5.21
N GLU A 90 16.70 1.35 4.66
CA GLU A 90 16.85 1.53 3.21
C GLU A 90 17.55 0.34 2.55
N ASP A 91 18.67 -0.11 3.12
CA ASP A 91 19.41 -1.29 2.65
C ASP A 91 18.51 -2.53 2.68
N HIS A 92 17.70 -2.70 3.73
CA HIS A 92 16.82 -3.85 3.83
C HIS A 92 15.76 -3.84 2.71
N LEU A 93 15.16 -2.69 2.43
CA LEU A 93 14.15 -2.56 1.37
C LEU A 93 14.73 -2.75 -0.03
N GLN A 94 15.95 -2.25 -0.29
CA GLN A 94 16.64 -2.45 -1.56
C GLN A 94 17.05 -3.91 -1.78
N ASN A 95 17.38 -4.63 -0.70
CA ASN A 95 17.84 -6.01 -0.76
C ASN A 95 16.71 -7.05 -0.59
N GLN A 96 15.45 -6.63 -0.39
CA GLN A 96 14.35 -7.56 -0.42
C GLN A 96 14.07 -7.99 -1.88
N PRO A 97 14.24 -9.28 -2.25
CA PRO A 97 13.68 -9.76 -3.49
C PRO A 97 12.18 -9.57 -3.38
N THR A 98 11.59 -8.81 -4.31
CA THR A 98 10.15 -8.60 -4.37
C THR A 98 9.49 -9.97 -4.55
N GLN A 99 9.14 -10.64 -3.45
CA GLN A 99 8.35 -11.86 -3.49
C GLN A 99 6.91 -11.45 -3.81
N VAL A 100 6.69 -11.10 -5.08
CA VAL A 100 5.39 -11.24 -5.71
C VAL A 100 5.13 -12.74 -5.71
N GLN A 101 4.51 -13.23 -4.63
CA GLN A 101 4.04 -14.60 -4.53
C GLN A 101 2.86 -14.73 -5.50
N THR A 102 3.18 -14.90 -6.78
CA THR A 102 2.25 -15.35 -7.81
C THR A 102 1.89 -16.78 -7.44
N ARG A 103 0.90 -16.93 -6.55
CA ARG A 103 0.12 -18.17 -6.48
C ARG A 103 -0.62 -18.28 -7.80
N ALA A 104 0.06 -18.83 -8.80
CA ALA A 104 -0.58 -19.49 -9.91
C ALA A 104 -1.48 -20.56 -9.30
N GLY A 105 -2.77 -20.24 -9.21
CA GLY A 105 -3.79 -21.18 -8.80
C GLY A 105 -3.79 -22.34 -9.78
N ILE A 106 -3.35 -23.48 -9.27
CA ILE A 106 -3.50 -24.80 -9.87
C ILE A 106 -5.01 -25.05 -10.01
N LEU A 107 -5.50 -25.11 -11.25
CA LEU A 107 -6.61 -25.97 -11.69
C LEU A 107 -6.31 -26.41 -13.11
#